data_AF-A0A7W1W9R2-F1
#
_entry.id   AF-A0A7W1W9R2-F1
#
_cell.length_a   1.000
_cell.length_b   1.000
_cell.length_c   1.000
_cell.angle_alpha   90.00
_cell.angle_beta   90.00
_cell.angle_gamma   90.00
#
_symmetry.space_group_name_H-M   'P 1'
#
loop_
_entity.id
_entity.type
_entity.pdbx_description
1 polymer ?
#
loop_
_entity_poly.entity_id
_entity_poly.type
_entity_poly.pdbx_seq_one_letter_code
_entity_poly.pdbx_strand_id
1 'polypeptide(L)'
;MKPRPIRPNVYHEIKRCGVYQGDWKYILIPTAAAYILPFVFGWWIYYIPLGVPLGAVTFILTLASFTFVRASKPKCWLFHKFDAASDGWSKYRRPIGDEYEIEDWITRDHS
;
A
#
# COMPACT_ATOMS: atom_id res chain seq x y z
N MET A 1 22.35 -30.69 8.19
CA MET A 1 20.92 -30.61 8.60
C MET A 1 20.09 -30.36 7.35
N LYS A 2 19.04 -31.16 7.07
CA LYS A 2 18.16 -30.96 5.91
C LYS A 2 17.21 -29.79 6.22
N PRO A 3 17.05 -28.78 5.35
CA PRO A 3 16.11 -27.70 5.59
C PRO A 3 14.70 -28.28 5.69
N ARG A 4 14.03 -28.05 6.83
CA ARG A 4 12.63 -28.45 6.96
C ARG A 4 11.77 -27.50 6.13
N PRO A 5 10.75 -27.99 5.42
CA PRO A 5 9.81 -27.10 4.75
C PRO A 5 9.13 -26.23 5.81
N ILE A 6 9.46 -24.95 5.81
CA ILE A 6 8.75 -23.93 6.58
C ILE A 6 7.39 -23.81 5.89
N ARG A 7 6.30 -24.13 6.61
CA ARG A 7 4.97 -23.86 6.06
C ARG A 7 4.89 -22.36 5.79
N PRO A 8 4.63 -21.90 4.55
CA PRO A 8 4.44 -20.49 4.29
C PRO A 8 3.32 -20.02 5.22
N ASN A 9 3.68 -19.03 6.03
CA ASN A 9 2.99 -18.59 7.22
C ASN A 9 1.46 -18.55 7.03
N VAL A 10 0.71 -19.20 7.93
CA VAL A 10 -0.78 -19.21 8.00
C VAL A 10 -1.29 -17.86 8.51
N TYR A 11 -0.77 -16.77 7.96
CA TYR A 11 -1.28 -15.42 8.17
C TYR A 11 -1.72 -14.91 6.82
N HIS A 12 -2.84 -15.47 6.35
CA HIS A 12 -3.56 -14.86 5.25
C HIS A 12 -4.20 -13.59 5.81
N GLU A 13 -3.54 -12.45 5.58
CA GLU A 13 -4.02 -11.16 6.06
C GLU A 13 -5.48 -10.95 5.64
N ILE A 14 -6.35 -10.78 6.63
CA ILE A 14 -7.78 -10.62 6.42
C ILE A 14 -8.01 -9.25 5.80
N LYS A 15 -8.54 -9.23 4.57
CA LYS A 15 -9.01 -7.99 3.95
C LYS A 15 -10.24 -7.50 4.72
N ARG A 16 -10.20 -6.27 5.21
CA ARG A 16 -11.39 -5.59 5.75
C ARG A 16 -11.88 -4.62 4.69
N CYS A 17 -13.11 -4.82 4.22
CA CYS A 17 -13.74 -3.98 3.18
C CYS A 17 -12.90 -3.89 1.89
N GLY A 18 -12.31 -5.00 1.43
CA GLY A 18 -11.48 -5.03 0.22
C GLY A 18 -10.06 -4.46 0.39
N VAL A 19 -9.73 -3.89 1.56
CA VAL A 19 -8.44 -3.26 1.85
C VAL A 19 -7.61 -4.14 2.80
N TYR A 20 -6.34 -4.34 2.49
CA TYR A 20 -5.38 -5.04 3.37
C TYR A 20 -5.10 -4.22 4.62
N GLN A 21 -4.88 -4.89 5.76
CA GLN A 21 -4.71 -4.21 7.05
C GLN A 21 -3.59 -3.17 7.05
N GLY A 22 -2.47 -3.44 6.37
CA GLY A 22 -1.33 -2.52 6.27
C GLY A 22 -1.60 -1.22 5.50
N ASP A 23 -2.70 -1.16 4.73
CA ASP A 23 -3.00 -0.04 3.83
C ASP A 23 -4.10 0.89 4.33
N TRP A 24 -4.75 0.53 5.44
CA TRP A 24 -5.74 1.39 6.09
C TRP A 24 -5.17 2.76 6.47
N LYS A 25 -3.87 2.85 6.75
CA LYS A 25 -3.21 4.13 7.01
C LYS A 25 -3.37 5.14 5.87
N TYR A 26 -3.40 4.67 4.61
CA TYR A 26 -3.55 5.55 3.44
C TYR A 26 -4.99 6.02 3.20
N ILE A 27 -5.95 5.47 3.94
CA ILE A 27 -7.34 5.92 3.95
C ILE A 27 -7.55 6.80 5.20
N LEU A 28 -7.17 6.30 6.37
CA LEU A 28 -7.42 6.96 7.65
C LEU A 28 -6.65 8.27 7.82
N ILE A 29 -5.37 8.35 7.40
CA ILE A 29 -4.58 9.58 7.53
C ILE A 29 -5.18 10.74 6.71
N PRO A 30 -5.45 10.59 5.39
CA PRO A 30 -6.04 11.68 4.62
C PRO A 30 -7.46 12.01 5.08
N THR A 31 -8.27 11.03 5.48
CA THR A 31 -9.59 11.30 6.07
C THR A 31 -9.49 12.10 7.37
N ALA A 32 -8.57 11.75 8.27
CA ALA A 32 -8.35 12.48 9.51
C ALA A 32 -7.87 13.91 9.24
N ALA A 33 -6.96 14.10 8.28
CA ALA A 33 -6.52 15.43 7.86
C ALA A 33 -7.68 16.26 7.30
N ALA A 34 -8.48 15.70 6.39
CA ALA A 34 -9.63 16.39 5.81
C ALA A 34 -10.73 16.71 6.84
N TYR A 35 -10.86 15.88 7.88
CA TYR A 35 -11.76 16.13 8.99
C TYR A 35 -11.24 17.27 9.89
N ILE A 36 -9.95 17.28 10.24
CA ILE A 36 -9.35 18.22 11.20
C ILE A 36 -9.10 19.60 10.59
N LEU A 37 -8.63 19.68 9.35
CA LEU A 37 -8.23 20.95 8.71
C LEU A 37 -9.34 22.02 8.77
N PRO A 38 -10.62 21.72 8.46
CA PRO A 38 -11.69 22.70 8.59
C PRO A 38 -11.88 23.25 10.00
N PHE A 39 -11.62 22.47 11.05
CA PHE A 39 -11.68 22.97 12.42
C PHE A 39 -10.52 23.90 12.74
N VAL A 40 -9.31 23.58 12.25
CA VAL A 40 -8.12 24.41 12.45
C VAL A 40 -8.26 25.77 11.75
N PHE A 41 -8.83 25.78 10.54
CA PHE A 41 -9.02 27.01 9.76
C PHE A 41 -10.36 27.71 9.99
N GLY A 42 -11.23 27.17 10.87
CA GLY A 42 -12.54 27.74 11.14
C GLY A 42 -13.44 27.78 9.90
N TRP A 43 -13.41 26.74 9.07
CA TRP A 43 -14.27 26.61 7.90
C TRP A 43 -15.61 25.99 8.29
N TRP A 44 -16.69 26.70 7.95
CA TRP A 44 -18.06 26.31 8.21
C TRP A 44 -18.86 26.40 6.92
N ILE A 45 -19.75 25.43 6.68
CA ILE A 45 -20.82 25.57 5.69
C ILE A 45 -22.09 25.82 6.46
N TYR A 46 -22.57 27.05 6.40
CA TYR A 46 -23.77 27.48 7.13
C TYR A 46 -23.59 27.24 8.64
N TYR A 47 -24.25 26.24 9.23
CA TYR A 47 -24.10 25.85 10.65
C TYR A 47 -23.37 24.52 10.87
N ILE A 48 -22.91 23.85 9.81
CA ILE A 48 -22.25 22.55 9.90
C ILE A 48 -20.73 22.76 9.78
N PRO A 49 -19.94 22.24 10.73
CA PRO A 49 -18.48 22.26 10.60
C PRO A 49 -18.08 21.45 9.36
N LEU A 50 -17.33 22.08 8.46
CA LEU A 50 -16.99 21.50 7.15
C LEU A 50 -16.21 20.19 7.25
N GLY A 51 -15.60 19.92 8.42
CA GLY A 51 -14.86 18.69 8.71
C GLY A 51 -15.70 17.43 8.53
N VAL A 52 -16.99 17.44 8.92
CA VAL A 52 -17.85 16.26 8.81
C VAL A 52 -18.12 15.85 7.36
N PRO A 53 -18.65 16.73 6.48
CA PRO A 53 -18.87 16.37 5.08
C PRO A 53 -17.57 16.10 4.33
N LEU A 54 -16.49 16.87 4.58
CA LEU A 54 -15.19 16.62 3.96
C LEU A 54 -14.59 15.27 4.37
N GLY A 55 -14.64 14.93 5.66
CA GLY A 55 -14.17 13.64 6.17
C GLY A 55 -14.92 12.48 5.52
N ALA A 56 -16.25 12.56 5.44
CA ALA A 56 -17.06 11.53 4.80
C ALA A 56 -16.74 11.37 3.30
N VAL A 57 -16.69 12.48 2.56
CA VAL A 57 -16.38 12.46 1.12
C VAL A 57 -14.99 11.91 0.86
N THR A 58 -13.99 12.36 1.62
CA THR A 58 -12.61 11.87 1.45
C THR A 58 -12.47 10.40 1.80
N PHE A 59 -13.17 9.91 2.83
CA PHE A 59 -13.21 8.48 3.16
C PHE A 59 -13.80 7.64 2.03
N ILE A 60 -14.95 8.05 1.48
CA ILE A 60 -15.61 7.32 0.38
C ILE A 60 -14.73 7.34 -0.87
N LEU A 61 -14.18 8.50 -1.24
CA LEU A 61 -13.34 8.64 -2.42
C LEU A 61 -12.06 7.82 -2.32
N THR A 62 -11.39 7.83 -1.17
CA THR A 62 -10.18 7.03 -0.97
C THR A 62 -10.53 5.54 -0.98
N LEU A 63 -11.58 5.11 -0.27
CA LEU A 63 -12.03 3.72 -0.28
C LEU A 63 -12.38 3.23 -1.69
N ALA A 64 -13.14 4.01 -2.46
CA ALA A 64 -13.50 3.71 -3.84
C ALA A 64 -12.25 3.64 -4.74
N SER A 65 -11.35 4.62 -4.61
CA SER A 65 -10.09 4.67 -5.35
C SER A 65 -9.21 3.47 -5.03
N PHE A 66 -9.11 3.06 -3.77
CA PHE A 66 -8.37 1.88 -3.35
C PHE A 66 -9.00 0.60 -3.88
N THR A 67 -10.33 0.51 -3.87
CA THR A 67 -11.06 -0.64 -4.42
C THR A 67 -10.85 -0.75 -5.93
N PHE A 68 -10.91 0.37 -6.66
CA PHE A 68 -10.72 0.42 -8.11
C PHE A 68 -9.27 0.15 -8.53
N VAL A 69 -8.31 0.90 -7.97
CA VAL A 69 -6.88 0.82 -8.35
C VAL A 69 -6.27 -0.52 -7.92
N ARG A 70 -6.73 -1.13 -6.83
CA ARG A 70 -6.18 -2.41 -6.34
C ARG A 70 -6.91 -3.65 -6.81
N ALA A 71 -7.99 -3.53 -7.57
CA ALA A 71 -8.64 -4.68 -8.17
C ALA A 71 -7.64 -5.56 -8.95
N SER A 72 -6.58 -4.95 -9.51
CA SER A 72 -5.60 -5.63 -10.36
C SER A 72 -4.16 -5.63 -9.82
N LYS A 73 -3.91 -5.21 -8.57
CA LYS A 73 -2.53 -5.03 -8.05
C LYS A 73 -2.20 -5.97 -6.90
N PRO A 74 -0.93 -6.45 -6.80
CA PRO A 74 -0.49 -7.34 -5.75
C PRO A 74 -0.42 -6.66 -4.37
N LYS A 75 -0.28 -7.49 -3.32
CA LYS A 75 -0.14 -7.05 -1.91
C LYS A 75 0.99 -6.03 -1.75
N CYS A 76 0.85 -5.09 -0.81
CA CYS A 76 1.85 -4.05 -0.49
C CYS A 76 2.36 -3.20 -1.66
N TRP A 77 1.76 -3.29 -2.86
CA TRP A 77 2.22 -2.58 -4.05
C TRP A 77 2.36 -1.07 -3.85
N LEU A 78 1.40 -0.46 -3.16
CA LEU A 78 1.42 0.98 -2.90
C LEU A 78 2.55 1.38 -1.96
N PHE A 79 2.79 0.58 -0.92
CA PHE A 79 3.91 0.80 0.00
C PHE A 79 5.24 0.67 -0.74
N HIS A 80 5.43 -0.40 -1.52
CA HIS A 80 6.66 -0.57 -2.31
C HIS A 80 6.83 0.51 -3.37
N LYS A 81 5.75 1.01 -3.97
CA LYS A 81 5.81 2.09 -4.95
C LYS A 81 6.19 3.42 -4.31
N PHE A 82 5.65 3.71 -3.11
CA PHE A 82 6.06 4.89 -2.36
C PHE A 82 7.47 4.77 -1.83
N ASP A 83 7.83 3.61 -1.28
CA ASP A 83 9.18 3.31 -0.81
C ASP A 83 10.18 3.50 -1.95
N ALA A 84 9.97 2.84 -3.10
CA ALA A 84 10.79 3.01 -4.30
C ALA A 84 10.83 4.46 -4.83
N ALA A 85 9.73 5.22 -4.73
CA ALA A 85 9.71 6.62 -5.13
C ALA A 85 10.44 7.54 -4.13
N SER A 86 10.39 7.22 -2.84
CA SER A 86 11.08 7.94 -1.76
C SER A 86 12.52 7.48 -1.57
N ASP A 87 12.90 6.35 -2.18
CA ASP A 87 14.23 5.75 -2.12
C ASP A 87 15.22 6.59 -2.95
N GLY A 88 15.59 7.74 -2.38
CA GLY A 88 16.65 8.61 -2.88
C GLY A 88 18.04 7.97 -2.78
N TRP A 89 18.14 6.78 -2.17
CA TRP A 89 19.37 6.00 -2.03
C TRP A 89 19.54 4.97 -3.15
N SER A 90 18.59 4.90 -4.09
CA SER A 90 18.71 4.11 -5.32
C SER A 90 20.03 4.32 -6.07
N LYS A 91 20.59 5.54 -6.03
CA LYS A 91 21.88 5.90 -6.65
C LYS A 91 23.10 5.34 -5.92
N TYR A 92 22.96 4.99 -4.64
CA TYR A 92 24.02 4.43 -3.79
C TYR A 92 23.85 2.93 -3.55
N ARG A 93 22.74 2.34 -3.99
CA ARG A 93 22.55 0.89 -3.94
C ARG A 93 23.59 0.27 -4.89
N ARG A 94 24.28 -0.76 -4.40
CA ARG A 94 25.14 -1.60 -5.25
C ARG A 94 24.31 -1.98 -6.48
N PRO A 95 24.82 -1.87 -7.71
CA PRO A 95 24.09 -2.37 -8.88
C PRO A 95 23.67 -3.80 -8.54
N ILE A 96 22.39 -4.09 -8.73
CA ILE A 96 21.90 -5.46 -8.68
C ILE A 96 22.63 -6.15 -9.83
N GLY A 97 23.75 -6.79 -9.53
CA GLY A 97 24.37 -7.72 -10.46
C GLY A 97 23.44 -8.92 -10.64
N ASP A 98 23.75 -9.77 -11.62
CA ASP A 98 23.04 -11.02 -11.94
C ASP A 98 22.96 -12.04 -10.78
N GLU A 99 23.23 -11.64 -9.53
CA GLU A 99 23.08 -12.43 -8.31
C GLU A 99 21.63 -12.95 -8.11
N TYR A 100 20.63 -12.39 -8.81
CA TYR A 100 19.25 -12.90 -8.86
C TYR A 100 18.90 -13.67 -10.15
N GLU A 101 19.77 -13.70 -11.16
CA GLU A 101 19.56 -14.52 -12.38
C GLU A 101 20.00 -15.98 -12.21
N ILE A 102 20.57 -16.33 -11.07
CA ILE A 102 21.05 -17.69 -10.80
C ILE A 102 20.00 -18.48 -10.06
N GLU A 103 18.99 -18.98 -10.78
CA GLU A 103 18.44 -20.33 -10.63
C GLU A 103 17.71 -20.73 -11.94
N ASP A 104 18.36 -20.57 -13.10
CA ASP A 104 17.97 -21.31 -14.31
C ASP A 104 18.56 -22.72 -14.22
N TRP A 105 18.05 -23.54 -13.28
CA TRP A 105 18.40 -24.96 -13.19
C TRP A 105 17.72 -25.80 -14.29
N ILE A 106 17.01 -25.15 -15.21
CA ILE A 106 16.48 -25.76 -16.43
C ILE A 106 17.40 -25.42 -17.60
N THR A 107 18.67 -25.82 -17.50
CA THR A 107 19.37 -26.30 -18.70
C THR A 107 18.63 -27.55 -19.17
N ARG A 108 17.68 -27.39 -20.08
CA ARG A 108 17.27 -28.50 -20.94
C ARG A 108 18.44 -28.78 -21.86
N ASP A 109 19.28 -29.71 -21.43
CA ASP A 109 20.34 -30.28 -22.23
C ASP A 109 19.81 -30.68 -23.61
N HIS A 110 20.60 -30.32 -24.60
CA HIS A 110 20.49 -30.73 -25.98
C HIS A 110 20.40 -32.26 -26.10
N SER A 111 19.38 -32.74 -26.82
CA SER A 111 19.42 -34.01 -27.56
C SER A 111 18.57 -33.90 -28.82
#